data_AF-A0A7X9D0E2-F1
#
_entry.id   AF-A0A7X9D0E2-F1
#
_cell.length_a   1.000
_cell.length_b   1.000
_cell.length_c   1.000
_cell.angle_alpha   90.00
_cell.angle_beta   90.00
_cell.angle_gamma   90.00
#
_symmetry.space_group_name_H-M   'P 1'
#
loop_
_entity.id
_entity.type
_entity.pdbx_description
1 polymer ?
#
loop_
_entity_poly.entity_id
_entity_poly.type
_entity_poly.pdbx_seq_one_letter_code
_entity_poly.pdbx_strand_id
1 'polypeptide(L)'
;MIKGKIIDIDNKTATVLTDDLAFLNIKPQPEMIIGHNFKFRESDVIRPKAKYFISSAIAASFMLLISLALFFTNNPLKKEDAYAFVVIDINPSIELSIDSNNRVIGVKNINNDAQILTEGLQLKGKTVKDALRDVLDRSKEYGFIKMESKNVILISISHNAGKVQKDKDKDPLGMVMPYIDETVTSLEAENIEAVVLKITPEQRKLSLENDISMGRYALYLKEAEKNTDFTLEDAREGDLNQILGGSGISNGQGGSLTNLPPHNTPVPTPKPEKTNPTEFIGKDPTAQP
;
A
#
# COMPACT_ATOMS: atom_id res chain seq x y z
N MET A 1 61.40 3.47 37.33
CA MET A 1 61.35 2.14 37.98
C MET A 1 60.43 2.27 39.18
N ILE A 2 59.41 1.42 39.25
CA ILE A 2 58.45 1.37 40.35
C ILE A 2 58.96 0.30 41.33
N LYS A 3 58.76 0.53 42.63
CA LYS A 3 59.10 -0.43 43.67
C LYS A 3 57.84 -0.79 44.44
N GLY A 4 57.70 -2.05 44.81
CA GLY A 4 56.65 -2.47 45.72
C GLY A 4 56.93 -3.82 46.33
N LYS A 5 56.15 -4.17 47.34
CA LYS A 5 56.21 -5.44 48.05
C LYS A 5 55.35 -6.49 47.35
N ILE A 6 55.91 -7.64 47.05
CA ILE A 6 55.16 -8.76 46.48
C ILE A 6 54.25 -9.34 47.56
N ILE A 7 52.95 -9.39 47.29
CA ILE A 7 51.95 -9.93 48.23
C ILE A 7 51.55 -11.34 47.84
N ASP A 8 51.41 -11.59 46.54
CA ASP A 8 50.95 -12.86 46.00
C ASP A 8 51.61 -13.15 44.65
N ILE A 9 51.80 -14.42 44.33
CA ILE A 9 52.35 -14.89 43.06
C ILE A 9 51.54 -16.09 42.59
N ASP A 10 50.90 -15.94 41.44
CA ASP A 10 50.21 -17.00 40.71
C ASP A 10 50.92 -17.34 39.38
N ASN A 11 50.41 -18.35 38.66
CA ASN A 11 51.02 -18.83 37.40
C ASN A 11 51.00 -17.81 36.24
N LYS A 12 50.18 -16.76 36.33
CA LYS A 12 49.92 -15.75 35.29
C LYS A 12 50.28 -14.34 35.73
N THR A 13 50.21 -14.02 37.03
CA THR A 13 50.41 -12.69 37.59
C THR A 13 51.11 -12.74 38.96
N ALA A 14 51.90 -11.70 39.25
CA ALA A 14 52.39 -11.40 40.59
C ALA A 14 51.76 -10.07 41.03
N THR A 15 51.15 -10.06 42.22
CA THR A 15 50.51 -8.86 42.77
C THR A 15 51.49 -8.13 43.69
N VAL A 16 51.70 -6.85 43.40
CA VAL A 16 52.63 -5.99 44.11
C VAL A 16 51.90 -4.81 44.75
N LEU A 17 52.15 -4.57 46.03
CA LEU A 17 51.75 -3.36 46.75
C LEU A 17 52.85 -2.31 46.62
N THR A 18 52.56 -1.23 45.93
CA THR A 18 53.47 -0.09 45.81
C THR A 18 53.41 0.80 47.05
N ASP A 19 54.41 1.68 47.21
CA ASP A 19 54.52 2.58 48.37
C ASP A 19 53.36 3.59 48.47
N ASP A 20 52.64 3.84 47.37
CA ASP A 20 51.41 4.63 47.28
C ASP A 20 50.12 3.81 47.55
N LEU A 21 50.27 2.60 48.09
CA LEU A 21 49.19 1.67 48.43
C LEU A 21 48.37 1.17 47.23
N ALA A 22 48.88 1.27 46.01
CA ALA A 22 48.25 0.66 44.84
C ALA A 22 48.61 -0.82 44.70
N PHE A 23 47.64 -1.62 44.24
CA PHE A 23 47.85 -3.03 43.89
C PHE A 23 48.05 -3.12 42.37
N LEU A 24 49.23 -3.59 41.95
CA LEU A 24 49.56 -3.76 40.55
C LEU A 24 49.84 -5.23 40.25
N ASN A 25 49.26 -5.73 39.16
CA ASN A 25 49.55 -7.06 38.64
C ASN A 25 50.65 -6.95 37.58
N ILE A 26 51.76 -7.66 37.79
CA ILE A 26 52.89 -7.72 36.87
C ILE A 26 53.15 -9.16 36.42
N LYS A 27 53.94 -9.34 35.35
CA LYS A 27 54.35 -10.68 34.93
C LYS A 27 55.23 -11.35 36.01
N PRO A 28 54.95 -12.60 36.42
CA PRO A 28 55.81 -13.33 37.35
C PRO A 28 57.24 -13.46 36.78
N GLN A 29 58.24 -13.26 37.63
CA GLN A 29 59.65 -13.47 37.29
C GLN A 29 60.29 -14.42 38.32
N PRO A 30 61.28 -15.25 37.94
CA PRO A 30 61.86 -16.26 38.84
C PRO A 30 62.48 -15.69 40.13
N GLU A 31 62.86 -14.42 40.10
CA GLU A 31 63.49 -13.67 41.19
C GLU A 31 62.50 -13.05 42.19
N MET A 32 61.19 -13.25 41.98
CA MET A 32 60.14 -12.73 42.84
C MET A 32 59.90 -13.64 44.05
N ILE A 33 59.91 -13.07 45.26
CA ILE A 33 59.64 -13.76 46.51
C ILE A 33 58.57 -12.99 47.28
N ILE A 34 57.53 -13.68 47.74
CA ILE A 34 56.46 -13.10 48.56
C ILE A 34 57.06 -12.40 49.80
N GLY A 35 56.53 -11.22 50.13
CA GLY A 35 56.98 -10.37 51.23
C GLY A 35 58.18 -9.49 50.93
N HIS A 36 58.92 -9.73 49.84
CA HIS A 36 60.10 -8.94 49.45
C HIS A 36 59.74 -7.78 48.53
N ASN A 37 60.60 -6.77 48.54
CA ASN A 37 60.48 -5.63 47.64
C ASN A 37 61.07 -5.99 46.27
N PHE A 38 60.33 -5.69 45.21
CA PHE A 38 60.74 -5.91 43.83
C PHE A 38 60.68 -4.59 43.04
N LYS A 39 61.62 -4.41 42.09
CA LYS A 39 61.65 -3.23 41.21
C LYS A 39 61.24 -3.63 39.80
N PHE A 40 60.22 -2.98 39.27
CA PHE A 40 59.68 -3.26 37.94
C PHE A 40 59.47 -1.97 37.15
N ARG A 41 59.22 -2.10 35.86
CA ARG A 41 58.87 -0.98 34.96
C ARG A 41 57.36 -0.92 34.77
N GLU A 42 56.85 0.25 34.40
CA GLU A 42 55.44 0.41 34.01
C GLU A 42 55.05 -0.56 32.88
N SER A 43 56.00 -0.91 32.00
CA SER A 43 55.81 -1.89 30.92
C SER A 43 55.56 -3.32 31.41
N ASP A 44 55.91 -3.63 32.66
CA ASP A 44 55.74 -4.96 33.25
C ASP A 44 54.33 -5.15 33.83
N VAL A 45 53.56 -4.06 33.97
CA VAL A 45 52.18 -4.05 34.48
C VAL A 45 51.22 -4.63 33.45
N ILE A 46 50.49 -5.67 33.86
CA ILE A 46 49.48 -6.35 33.06
C ILE A 46 48.18 -5.54 33.13
N ARG A 47 47.83 -4.86 32.04
CA ARG A 47 46.54 -4.19 31.88
C ARG A 47 45.56 -5.09 31.13
N PRO A 48 44.32 -5.32 31.61
CA PRO A 48 43.34 -6.09 30.87
C PRO A 48 43.00 -5.37 29.56
N LYS A 49 43.16 -6.06 28.41
CA LYS A 49 42.74 -5.54 27.11
C LYS A 49 41.22 -5.68 27.01
N ALA A 50 40.52 -4.60 26.71
CA ALA A 50 39.06 -4.57 26.47
C ALA A 50 38.68 -5.29 25.16
N LYS A 51 38.93 -6.60 25.06
CA LYS A 51 38.68 -7.40 23.85
C LYS A 51 37.19 -7.56 23.52
N TYR A 52 36.30 -7.38 24.49
CA TYR A 52 34.86 -7.63 24.31
C TYR A 52 34.07 -6.46 23.70
N PHE A 53 34.61 -5.23 23.71
CA PHE A 53 33.94 -4.08 23.09
C PHE A 53 33.98 -4.12 21.56
N ILE A 54 35.05 -4.66 20.97
CA ILE A 54 35.23 -4.68 19.51
C ILE A 54 34.30 -5.71 18.85
N SER A 55 34.01 -6.83 19.53
CA SER A 55 33.14 -7.88 19.00
C SER A 55 31.66 -7.48 18.97
N SER A 56 31.22 -6.62 19.90
CA SER A 56 29.83 -6.14 19.96
C SER A 56 29.51 -5.16 18.83
N ALA A 57 30.46 -4.33 18.42
CA ALA A 57 30.26 -3.35 17.35
C ALA A 57 30.09 -4.01 15.97
N ILE A 58 30.79 -5.11 15.72
CA ILE A 58 30.68 -5.89 14.47
C ILE A 58 29.32 -6.59 14.39
N ALA A 59 28.85 -7.21 15.48
CA ALA A 59 27.53 -7.85 15.48
C ALA A 59 26.39 -6.84 15.23
N ALA A 60 26.48 -5.65 15.82
CA ALA A 60 25.51 -4.58 15.63
C ALA A 60 25.48 -4.05 14.18
N SER A 61 26.63 -3.95 13.51
CA SER A 61 26.67 -3.49 12.12
C SER A 61 26.07 -4.52 11.16
N PHE A 62 26.28 -5.82 11.38
CA PHE A 62 25.61 -6.86 10.59
C PHE A 62 24.09 -6.86 10.79
N MET A 63 23.60 -6.70 12.02
CA MET A 63 22.15 -6.57 12.26
C MET A 63 21.55 -5.33 11.59
N LEU A 64 22.25 -4.20 11.60
CA LEU A 64 21.83 -2.99 10.90
C LEU A 64 21.80 -3.19 9.38
N LEU A 65 22.80 -3.86 8.81
CA LEU A 65 22.84 -4.13 7.37
C LEU A 65 21.73 -5.10 6.95
N ILE A 66 21.44 -6.11 7.77
CA ILE A 66 20.33 -7.05 7.52
C ILE A 66 18.99 -6.34 7.65
N SER A 67 18.79 -5.51 8.68
CA SER A 67 17.53 -4.76 8.85
C SER A 67 17.34 -3.74 7.72
N LEU A 68 18.40 -3.09 7.27
CA LEU A 68 18.38 -2.16 6.14
C LEU A 68 18.11 -2.89 4.82
N ALA A 69 18.74 -4.06 4.60
CA ALA A 69 18.45 -4.91 3.44
C ALA A 69 16.98 -5.37 3.43
N LEU A 70 16.46 -5.83 4.57
CA LEU A 70 15.05 -6.21 4.72
C LEU A 70 14.09 -5.02 4.51
N PHE A 71 14.47 -3.82 4.97
CA PHE A 71 13.70 -2.60 4.76
C PHE A 71 13.66 -2.21 3.28
N PHE A 72 14.75 -2.38 2.52
CA PHE A 72 14.79 -2.10 1.09
C PHE A 72 14.13 -3.19 0.23
N THR A 73 14.16 -4.46 0.65
CA THR A 73 13.44 -5.54 -0.06
C THR A 73 11.94 -5.48 0.18
N ASN A 74 11.52 -5.16 1.41
CA ASN A 74 10.13 -5.11 1.82
C ASN A 74 9.57 -3.68 1.82
N ASN A 75 10.24 -2.76 1.11
CA ASN A 75 9.92 -1.34 1.16
C ASN A 75 8.46 -1.12 0.70
N PRO A 76 7.54 -0.68 1.57
CA PRO A 76 6.19 -0.32 1.16
C PRO A 76 6.18 0.92 0.23
N LEU A 77 7.32 1.58 0.06
CA LEU A 77 7.52 2.70 -0.86
C LEU A 77 7.95 2.27 -2.27
N LYS A 78 8.19 0.98 -2.55
CA LYS A 78 8.12 0.49 -3.93
C LYS A 78 6.64 0.57 -4.31
N LYS A 79 6.21 1.74 -4.78
CA LYS A 79 5.02 1.82 -5.63
C LYS A 79 5.28 0.83 -6.75
N GLU A 80 4.57 -0.30 -6.71
CA GLU A 80 4.47 -1.17 -7.87
C GLU A 80 3.93 -0.26 -8.99
N ASP A 81 4.84 0.08 -9.89
CA ASP A 81 4.73 1.26 -10.74
C ASP A 81 3.81 0.89 -11.90
N ALA A 82 2.50 0.92 -11.64
CA ALA A 82 1.46 0.51 -12.58
C ALA A 82 1.63 1.22 -13.93
N TYR A 83 1.59 0.45 -15.01
CA TYR A 83 1.57 0.94 -16.38
C TYR A 83 0.17 1.48 -16.73
N ALA A 84 -0.87 0.75 -16.36
CA ALA A 84 -2.26 1.11 -16.59
C ALA A 84 -3.16 0.66 -15.43
N PHE A 85 -4.35 1.23 -15.41
CA PHE A 85 -5.43 0.91 -14.48
C PHE A 85 -6.65 0.47 -15.28
N VAL A 86 -7.25 -0.64 -14.87
CA VAL A 86 -8.48 -1.17 -15.47
C VAL A 86 -9.52 -1.27 -14.36
N VAL A 87 -10.68 -0.66 -14.56
CA VAL A 87 -11.79 -0.70 -13.63
C VAL A 87 -12.92 -1.51 -14.24
N ILE A 88 -13.53 -2.36 -13.42
CA ILE A 88 -14.69 -3.17 -13.75
C ILE A 88 -15.84 -2.65 -12.92
N ASP A 89 -16.86 -2.11 -13.58
CA ASP A 89 -18.07 -1.54 -12.99
C ASP A 89 -19.25 -2.45 -13.34
N ILE A 90 -19.72 -3.20 -12.35
CA ILE A 90 -20.96 -4.00 -12.44
C ILE A 90 -21.97 -3.48 -11.40
N ASN A 91 -21.46 -3.06 -10.24
CA ASN A 91 -22.10 -3.05 -8.92
C ASN A 91 -21.84 -4.38 -8.20
N PRO A 92 -20.65 -4.56 -7.58
CA PRO A 92 -19.69 -3.54 -7.15
C PRO A 92 -18.64 -3.14 -8.20
N SER A 93 -17.72 -2.22 -7.83
CA SER A 93 -16.63 -1.73 -8.70
C SER A 93 -15.23 -2.07 -8.16
N ILE A 94 -14.35 -2.58 -9.03
CA ILE A 94 -12.99 -3.04 -8.71
C ILE A 94 -11.98 -2.38 -9.63
N GLU A 95 -10.86 -1.88 -9.09
CA GLU A 95 -9.72 -1.39 -9.87
C GLU A 95 -8.56 -2.41 -9.83
N LEU A 96 -8.04 -2.74 -11.01
CA LEU A 96 -6.81 -3.50 -11.21
C LEU A 96 -5.69 -2.55 -11.65
N SER A 97 -4.56 -2.62 -10.94
CA SER A 97 -3.30 -2.00 -11.36
C SER A 97 -2.48 -3.03 -12.14
N ILE A 98 -2.01 -2.67 -13.32
CA ILE A 98 -1.35 -3.60 -14.26
C ILE A 98 0.04 -3.07 -14.59
N ASP A 99 1.04 -3.93 -14.65
CA ASP A 99 2.39 -3.59 -15.11
C ASP A 99 2.53 -3.58 -16.65
N SER A 100 3.72 -3.25 -17.15
CA SER A 100 4.00 -3.23 -18.59
C SER A 100 4.04 -4.61 -19.26
N ASN A 101 3.99 -5.70 -18.47
CA ASN A 101 3.96 -7.08 -18.95
C ASN A 101 2.54 -7.67 -18.93
N ASN A 102 1.52 -6.81 -18.81
CA ASN A 102 0.11 -7.21 -18.68
C ASN A 102 -0.15 -8.09 -17.44
N ARG A 103 0.60 -7.87 -16.33
CA ARG A 103 0.39 -8.58 -15.07
C ARG A 103 -0.29 -7.68 -14.06
N VAL A 104 -1.30 -8.22 -13.36
CA VAL A 104 -1.92 -7.52 -12.24
C VAL A 104 -0.95 -7.45 -11.07
N ILE A 105 -0.66 -6.24 -10.60
CA ILE A 105 0.23 -5.96 -9.47
C ILE A 105 -0.58 -5.45 -8.26
N GLY A 106 -1.71 -4.78 -8.51
CA GLY A 106 -2.58 -4.24 -7.46
C GLY A 106 -4.06 -4.52 -7.72
N VAL A 107 -4.82 -4.63 -6.64
CA VAL A 107 -6.29 -4.71 -6.65
C VAL A 107 -6.79 -3.73 -5.60
N LYS A 108 -7.75 -2.88 -5.97
CA LYS A 108 -8.44 -1.95 -5.07
C LYS A 108 -9.94 -2.15 -5.20
N ASN A 109 -10.59 -2.45 -4.09
CA ASN A 109 -12.05 -2.48 -3.97
C ASN A 109 -12.54 -1.04 -3.83
N ILE A 110 -13.33 -0.56 -4.79
CA ILE A 110 -13.83 0.82 -4.79
C ILE A 110 -15.08 0.92 -3.91
N ASN A 111 -15.99 -0.06 -4.02
CA ASN A 111 -17.17 -0.20 -3.16
C ASN A 111 -16.94 -1.27 -2.09
N ASN A 112 -17.66 -1.20 -0.96
CA ASN A 112 -17.53 -2.20 0.11
C ASN A 112 -17.86 -3.62 -0.38
N ASP A 113 -18.88 -3.76 -1.23
CA ASP A 113 -19.32 -5.06 -1.76
C ASP A 113 -18.29 -5.69 -2.71
N ALA A 114 -17.33 -4.93 -3.25
CA ALA A 114 -16.25 -5.47 -4.08
C ALA A 114 -15.32 -6.40 -3.31
N GLN A 115 -15.29 -6.32 -1.97
CA GLN A 115 -14.53 -7.25 -1.17
C GLN A 115 -15.01 -8.70 -1.35
N ILE A 116 -16.33 -8.90 -1.45
CA ILE A 116 -16.93 -10.23 -1.64
C ILE A 116 -16.43 -10.86 -2.95
N LEU A 117 -16.26 -10.05 -3.99
CA LEU A 117 -15.78 -10.50 -5.29
C LEU A 117 -14.28 -10.78 -5.34
N THR A 118 -13.47 -10.17 -4.48
CA THR A 118 -12.01 -10.30 -4.51
C THR A 118 -11.46 -11.22 -3.42
N GLU A 119 -12.25 -11.47 -2.38
CA GLU A 119 -11.87 -12.34 -1.28
C GLU A 119 -11.62 -13.78 -1.76
N GLY A 120 -10.46 -14.32 -1.35
CA GLY A 120 -10.00 -15.65 -1.75
C GLY A 120 -9.53 -15.78 -3.21
N LEU A 121 -9.63 -14.74 -4.05
CA LEU A 121 -9.11 -14.77 -5.41
C LEU A 121 -7.64 -14.39 -5.48
N GLN A 122 -6.83 -15.21 -6.16
CA GLN A 122 -5.45 -14.88 -6.49
C GLN A 122 -5.40 -14.08 -7.80
N LEU A 123 -5.73 -12.78 -7.72
CA LEU A 123 -5.72 -11.89 -8.88
C LEU A 123 -4.31 -11.37 -9.22
N LYS A 124 -3.47 -11.11 -8.21
CA LYS A 124 -2.09 -10.64 -8.43
C LYS A 124 -1.25 -11.68 -9.16
N GLY A 125 -0.49 -11.24 -10.16
CA GLY A 125 0.35 -12.08 -11.02
C GLY A 125 -0.38 -12.68 -12.23
N LYS A 126 -1.72 -12.65 -12.25
CA LYS A 126 -2.50 -13.06 -13.43
C LYS A 126 -2.42 -12.03 -14.54
N THR A 127 -2.75 -12.45 -15.77
CA THR A 127 -2.94 -11.49 -16.85
C THR A 127 -4.22 -10.68 -16.62
N VAL A 128 -4.36 -9.51 -17.24
CA VAL A 128 -5.60 -8.73 -17.07
C VAL A 128 -6.83 -9.53 -17.52
N LYS A 129 -6.71 -10.29 -18.60
CA LYS A 129 -7.78 -11.14 -19.13
C LYS A 129 -8.23 -12.18 -18.11
N ASP A 130 -7.27 -12.91 -17.51
CA ASP A 130 -7.58 -13.96 -16.55
C ASP A 130 -8.18 -13.37 -15.27
N ALA A 131 -7.64 -12.23 -14.79
CA ALA A 131 -8.17 -11.54 -13.62
C ALA A 131 -9.60 -11.00 -13.86
N LEU A 132 -9.85 -10.42 -15.03
CA LEU A 132 -11.19 -10.02 -15.46
C LEU A 132 -12.14 -11.22 -15.44
N ARG A 133 -11.73 -12.34 -16.04
CA ARG A 133 -12.53 -13.56 -16.06
C ARG A 133 -12.86 -14.09 -14.68
N ASP A 134 -11.90 -14.16 -13.77
CA ASP A 134 -12.16 -14.57 -12.39
C ASP A 134 -13.19 -13.67 -11.70
N VAL A 135 -13.07 -12.35 -11.85
CA VAL A 135 -14.00 -11.37 -11.26
C VAL A 135 -15.40 -11.50 -11.86
N LEU A 136 -15.49 -11.73 -13.17
CA LEU A 136 -16.76 -11.90 -13.88
C LEU A 136 -17.45 -13.20 -13.47
N ASP A 137 -16.71 -14.30 -13.38
CA ASP A 137 -17.28 -15.59 -12.96
C ASP A 137 -17.71 -15.54 -11.49
N ARG A 138 -16.92 -14.90 -10.63
CA ARG A 138 -17.31 -14.64 -9.23
C ARG A 138 -18.55 -13.75 -9.14
N SER A 139 -18.67 -12.75 -10.00
CA SER A 139 -19.86 -11.89 -10.08
C SER A 139 -21.12 -12.67 -10.47
N LYS A 140 -21.01 -13.68 -11.36
CA LYS A 140 -22.12 -14.59 -11.69
C LYS A 140 -22.48 -15.49 -10.52
N GLU A 141 -21.47 -16.08 -9.87
CA GLU A 141 -21.63 -16.98 -8.72
C GLU A 141 -22.40 -16.30 -7.57
N TYR A 142 -22.06 -15.04 -7.28
CA TYR A 142 -22.68 -14.26 -6.21
C TYR A 142 -23.94 -13.50 -6.65
N GLY A 143 -24.37 -13.65 -7.91
CA GLY A 143 -25.62 -13.11 -8.43
C GLY A 143 -25.62 -11.61 -8.77
N PHE A 144 -24.44 -10.99 -8.85
CA PHE A 144 -24.27 -9.62 -9.37
C PHE A 144 -24.48 -9.55 -10.89
N ILE A 145 -24.16 -10.64 -11.60
CA ILE A 145 -24.52 -10.85 -13.01
C ILE A 145 -25.58 -11.94 -13.05
N LYS A 146 -26.77 -11.63 -13.60
CA LYS A 146 -27.92 -12.55 -13.66
C LYS A 146 -28.15 -13.05 -15.08
N MET A 147 -27.97 -14.34 -15.33
CA MET A 147 -28.08 -14.93 -16.68
C MET A 147 -29.44 -14.69 -17.37
N GLU A 148 -30.51 -14.50 -16.60
CA GLU A 148 -31.87 -14.29 -17.12
C GLU A 148 -32.23 -12.81 -17.36
N SER A 149 -31.29 -11.89 -17.13
CA SER A 149 -31.50 -10.45 -17.25
C SER A 149 -30.50 -9.84 -18.22
N LYS A 150 -30.83 -8.67 -18.78
CA LYS A 150 -29.85 -7.85 -19.48
C LYS A 150 -28.83 -7.37 -18.45
N ASN A 151 -27.57 -7.77 -18.59
CA ASN A 151 -26.47 -7.28 -17.76
C ASN A 151 -25.59 -6.38 -18.59
N VAL A 152 -25.33 -5.18 -18.09
CA VAL A 152 -24.35 -4.27 -18.67
C VAL A 152 -23.17 -4.15 -17.72
N ILE A 153 -21.97 -4.31 -18.26
CA ILE A 153 -20.70 -4.18 -17.55
C ILE A 153 -19.94 -3.02 -18.18
N LEU A 154 -19.45 -2.12 -17.34
CA LEU A 154 -18.60 -1.02 -17.78
C LEU A 154 -17.13 -1.35 -17.46
N ILE A 155 -16.29 -1.35 -18.49
CA ILE A 155 -14.85 -1.56 -18.37
C ILE A 155 -14.15 -0.26 -18.74
N SER A 156 -13.45 0.32 -17.78
CA SER A 156 -12.80 1.61 -17.95
C SER A 156 -11.29 1.47 -17.85
N ILE A 157 -10.54 2.17 -18.70
CA ILE A 157 -9.09 1.96 -18.81
C ILE A 157 -8.38 3.29 -18.87
N SER A 158 -7.38 3.48 -18.00
CA SER A 158 -6.55 4.68 -17.97
C SER A 158 -5.07 4.31 -17.88
N HIS A 159 -4.23 4.94 -18.69
CA HIS A 159 -2.78 4.77 -18.57
C HIS A 159 -2.26 5.57 -17.38
N ASN A 160 -1.11 5.19 -16.85
CA ASN A 160 -0.47 5.98 -15.80
C ASN A 160 0.25 7.21 -16.40
N ALA A 161 -0.18 8.41 -16.02
CA ALA A 161 0.44 9.68 -16.45
C ALA A 161 1.96 9.73 -16.24
N GLY A 162 2.47 9.08 -15.18
CA GLY A 162 3.90 9.06 -14.86
C GLY A 162 4.75 8.12 -15.73
N LYS A 163 4.13 7.32 -16.62
CA LYS A 163 4.80 6.25 -17.38
C LYS A 163 4.66 6.36 -18.90
N VAL A 164 4.06 7.44 -19.41
CA VAL A 164 3.95 7.65 -20.86
C VAL A 164 5.35 7.75 -21.47
N GLN A 165 5.65 6.85 -22.40
CA GLN A 165 6.90 6.89 -23.16
C GLN A 165 7.00 8.23 -23.91
N LYS A 166 8.22 8.77 -24.04
CA LYS A 166 8.48 10.03 -24.78
C LYS A 166 8.08 9.97 -26.27
N ASP A 167 7.73 8.80 -26.77
CA ASP A 167 7.13 8.59 -28.09
C ASP A 167 5.65 8.99 -28.04
N LYS A 168 5.35 10.20 -28.54
CA LYS A 168 3.97 10.71 -28.65
C LYS A 168 3.10 9.89 -29.61
N ASP A 169 3.71 9.06 -30.46
CA ASP A 169 3.02 8.33 -31.54
C ASP A 169 2.56 6.91 -31.15
N LYS A 170 2.90 6.41 -29.95
CA LYS A 170 2.45 5.09 -29.48
C LYS A 170 1.23 5.22 -28.58
N ASP A 171 0.15 4.51 -28.89
CA ASP A 171 -1.03 4.43 -28.01
C ASP A 171 -0.58 3.88 -26.64
N PRO A 172 -0.68 4.67 -25.54
CA PRO A 172 -0.26 4.24 -24.21
C PRO A 172 -1.10 3.09 -23.64
N LEU A 173 -2.20 2.71 -24.30
CA LEU A 173 -3.04 1.55 -23.95
C LEU A 173 -2.93 0.39 -24.95
N GLY A 174 -2.10 0.52 -25.99
CA GLY A 174 -2.01 -0.47 -27.08
C GLY A 174 -1.61 -1.87 -26.64
N MET A 175 -0.91 -2.01 -25.50
CA MET A 175 -0.56 -3.32 -24.94
C MET A 175 -1.71 -3.98 -24.17
N VAL A 176 -2.65 -3.21 -23.63
CA VAL A 176 -3.73 -3.71 -22.76
C VAL A 176 -5.01 -3.96 -23.54
N MET A 177 -5.33 -3.09 -24.49
CA MET A 177 -6.58 -3.13 -25.26
C MET A 177 -6.87 -4.49 -25.93
N PRO A 178 -5.92 -5.18 -26.58
CA PRO A 178 -6.21 -6.47 -27.22
C PRO A 178 -6.76 -7.53 -26.25
N TYR A 179 -6.30 -7.54 -25.00
CA TYR A 179 -6.77 -8.48 -23.98
C TYR A 179 -8.18 -8.13 -23.50
N ILE A 180 -8.52 -6.85 -23.51
CA ILE A 180 -9.85 -6.34 -23.15
C ILE A 180 -10.83 -6.66 -24.27
N ASP A 181 -10.46 -6.43 -25.52
CA ASP A 181 -11.28 -6.73 -26.70
C ASP A 181 -11.60 -8.23 -26.78
N GLU A 182 -10.61 -9.10 -26.50
CA GLU A 182 -10.82 -10.54 -26.39
C GLU A 182 -11.82 -10.91 -25.26
N THR A 183 -11.73 -10.21 -24.13
CA THR A 183 -12.63 -10.40 -22.98
C THR A 183 -14.05 -9.95 -23.33
N VAL A 184 -14.21 -8.81 -24.00
CA VAL A 184 -15.50 -8.26 -24.46
C VAL A 184 -16.15 -9.21 -25.45
N THR A 185 -15.41 -9.67 -26.46
CA THR A 185 -15.92 -10.60 -27.49
C THR A 185 -16.50 -11.88 -26.86
N SER A 186 -15.85 -12.39 -25.82
CA SER A 186 -16.33 -13.58 -25.12
C SER A 186 -17.50 -13.30 -24.18
N LEU A 187 -17.67 -12.07 -23.68
CA LEU A 187 -18.86 -11.68 -22.92
C LEU A 187 -20.10 -11.53 -23.81
N GLU A 188 -19.93 -11.03 -25.04
CA GLU A 188 -21.02 -10.95 -26.02
C GLU A 188 -21.61 -12.34 -26.32
N ALA A 189 -20.75 -13.37 -26.42
CA ALA A 189 -21.19 -14.76 -26.59
C ALA A 189 -21.97 -15.31 -25.39
N GLU A 190 -21.83 -14.70 -24.22
CA GLU A 190 -22.56 -15.02 -22.98
C GLU A 190 -23.78 -14.11 -22.77
N ASN A 191 -24.17 -13.31 -23.77
CA ASN A 191 -25.26 -12.34 -23.72
C ASN A 191 -25.09 -11.26 -22.63
N ILE A 192 -23.83 -10.91 -22.35
CA ILE A 192 -23.45 -9.83 -21.44
C ILE A 192 -22.97 -8.65 -22.29
N GLU A 193 -23.63 -7.50 -22.15
CA GLU A 193 -23.22 -6.28 -22.85
C GLU A 193 -22.06 -5.63 -22.11
N ALA A 194 -20.90 -5.53 -22.74
CA ALA A 194 -19.74 -4.85 -22.18
C ALA A 194 -19.50 -3.52 -22.91
N VAL A 195 -19.44 -2.44 -22.14
CA VAL A 195 -19.10 -1.09 -22.62
C VAL A 195 -17.68 -0.76 -22.20
N VAL A 196 -16.80 -0.44 -23.17
CA VAL A 196 -15.40 -0.09 -22.90
C VAL A 196 -15.16 1.41 -23.05
N LEU A 197 -14.59 2.04 -22.01
CA LEU A 197 -14.20 3.45 -22.00
C LEU A 197 -12.69 3.64 -21.83
N LYS A 198 -12.10 4.46 -22.71
CA LYS A 198 -10.75 5.01 -22.52
C LYS A 198 -10.84 6.28 -21.70
N ILE A 199 -10.21 6.31 -20.54
CA ILE A 199 -10.26 7.39 -19.55
C ILE A 199 -8.91 8.10 -19.46
N THR A 200 -8.92 9.43 -19.47
CA THR A 200 -7.68 10.19 -19.34
C THR A 200 -7.11 10.06 -17.92
N PRO A 201 -5.79 10.19 -17.72
CA PRO A 201 -5.21 10.14 -16.37
C PRO A 201 -5.75 11.23 -15.44
N GLU A 202 -6.14 12.38 -16.00
CA GLU A 202 -6.76 13.48 -15.27
C GLU A 202 -8.16 13.10 -14.78
N GLN A 203 -9.00 12.53 -15.64
CA GLN A 203 -10.32 12.03 -15.24
C GLN A 203 -10.22 10.94 -14.17
N ARG A 204 -9.25 10.01 -14.29
CA ARG A 204 -8.99 9.02 -13.23
C ARG A 204 -8.57 9.69 -11.92
N LYS A 205 -7.70 10.70 -11.99
CA LYS A 205 -7.28 11.43 -10.77
C LYS A 205 -8.49 12.08 -10.09
N LEU A 206 -9.36 12.75 -10.85
CA LEU A 206 -10.56 13.37 -10.33
C LEU A 206 -11.56 12.36 -9.77
N SER A 207 -11.71 11.18 -10.40
CA SER A 207 -12.58 10.13 -9.88
C SER A 207 -12.10 9.62 -8.51
N LEU A 208 -10.78 9.49 -8.32
CA LEU A 208 -10.18 9.12 -7.04
C LEU A 208 -10.39 10.18 -5.95
N GLU A 209 -10.34 11.47 -6.31
CA GLU A 209 -10.62 12.58 -5.38
C GLU A 209 -12.09 12.64 -4.94
N ASN A 210 -13.00 11.99 -5.68
CA ASN A 210 -14.44 11.99 -5.45
C ASN A 210 -15.00 10.62 -5.00
N ASP A 211 -14.12 9.68 -4.63
CA ASP A 211 -14.47 8.32 -4.19
C ASP A 211 -15.49 7.64 -5.13
N ILE A 212 -15.21 7.71 -6.43
CA ILE A 212 -16.03 7.11 -7.48
C ILE A 212 -15.12 6.41 -8.50
N SER A 213 -15.66 5.37 -9.12
CA SER A 213 -14.95 4.67 -10.18
C SER A 213 -14.72 5.59 -11.38
N MET A 214 -13.60 5.40 -12.09
CA MET A 214 -13.26 6.28 -13.22
C MET A 214 -14.24 6.13 -14.40
N GLY A 215 -14.89 4.97 -14.52
CA GLY A 215 -15.97 4.74 -15.48
C GLY A 215 -17.21 5.52 -15.12
N ARG A 216 -17.73 5.34 -13.91
CA ARG A 216 -18.91 6.06 -13.42
C ARG A 216 -18.69 7.57 -13.40
N TYR A 217 -17.49 8.05 -13.07
CA TYR A 217 -17.16 9.47 -13.18
C TYR A 217 -17.25 9.98 -14.63
N ALA A 218 -16.79 9.21 -15.61
CA ALA A 218 -16.93 9.58 -17.02
C ALA A 218 -18.40 9.62 -17.47
N LEU A 219 -19.25 8.72 -16.94
CA LEU A 219 -20.69 8.78 -17.15
C LEU A 219 -21.29 10.06 -16.56
N TYR A 220 -20.89 10.41 -15.33
CA TYR A 220 -21.29 11.67 -14.70
C TYR A 220 -20.96 12.88 -15.56
N LEU A 221 -19.72 13.01 -16.04
CA LEU A 221 -19.33 14.12 -16.90
C LEU A 221 -20.20 14.20 -18.16
N LYS A 222 -20.49 13.06 -18.80
CA LYS A 222 -21.30 13.03 -20.03
C LYS A 222 -22.78 13.34 -19.79
N GLU A 223 -23.36 12.90 -18.68
CA GLU A 223 -24.77 13.15 -18.38
C GLU A 223 -25.02 14.54 -17.81
N ALA A 224 -24.12 15.04 -16.96
CA ALA A 224 -24.21 16.38 -16.39
C ALA A 224 -24.10 17.49 -17.47
N GLU A 225 -23.46 17.21 -18.62
CA GLU A 225 -23.47 18.10 -19.79
C GLU A 225 -24.88 18.28 -20.41
N LYS A 226 -25.75 17.26 -20.31
CA LYS A 226 -27.08 17.24 -20.94
C LYS A 226 -28.20 17.57 -19.96
N ASN A 227 -28.05 17.09 -18.73
CA ASN A 227 -29.05 17.19 -17.68
C ASN A 227 -28.39 17.73 -16.40
N THR A 228 -28.68 18.97 -16.06
CA THR A 228 -28.10 19.65 -14.88
C THR A 228 -28.54 19.03 -13.55
N ASP A 229 -29.61 18.24 -13.55
CA ASP A 229 -30.12 17.59 -12.34
C ASP A 229 -29.43 16.25 -12.06
N PHE A 230 -28.64 15.72 -13.01
CA PHE A 230 -27.89 14.48 -12.82
C PHE A 230 -26.67 14.71 -11.93
N THR A 231 -26.65 14.05 -10.78
CA THR A 231 -25.63 14.26 -9.75
C THR A 231 -24.51 13.23 -9.81
N LEU A 232 -23.42 13.51 -9.10
CA LEU A 232 -22.34 12.55 -8.90
C LEU A 232 -22.81 11.28 -8.18
N GLU A 233 -23.79 11.41 -7.27
CA GLU A 233 -24.37 10.28 -6.54
C GLU A 233 -25.15 9.36 -7.48
N ASP A 234 -25.92 9.95 -8.40
CA ASP A 234 -26.67 9.20 -9.40
C ASP A 234 -25.73 8.35 -10.27
N ALA A 235 -24.56 8.88 -10.62
CA ALA A 235 -23.53 8.10 -11.30
C ALA A 235 -22.91 7.02 -10.42
N ARG A 236 -22.71 7.29 -9.13
CA ARG A 236 -22.04 6.35 -8.20
C ARG A 236 -22.91 5.12 -7.93
N GLU A 237 -24.18 5.32 -7.65
CA GLU A 237 -25.09 4.28 -7.15
C GLU A 237 -26.12 3.82 -8.19
N GLY A 238 -26.34 4.61 -9.26
CA GLY A 238 -27.35 4.31 -10.27
C GLY A 238 -27.08 3.03 -11.07
N ASP A 239 -28.16 2.47 -11.61
CA ASP A 239 -28.12 1.28 -12.45
C ASP A 239 -27.49 1.59 -13.82
N LEU A 240 -26.45 0.83 -14.17
CA LEU A 240 -25.69 1.06 -15.41
C LEU A 240 -26.55 0.90 -16.67
N ASN A 241 -27.54 0.00 -16.68
CA ASN A 241 -28.41 -0.16 -17.85
C ASN A 241 -29.22 1.11 -18.09
N GLN A 242 -29.68 1.77 -17.03
CA GLN A 242 -30.45 3.01 -17.13
C GLN A 242 -29.55 4.18 -17.56
N ILE A 243 -28.40 4.35 -16.91
CA ILE A 243 -27.48 5.45 -17.22
C ILE A 243 -27.01 5.33 -18.68
N LEU A 244 -26.50 4.17 -19.08
CA LEU A 244 -25.96 3.97 -20.43
C LEU A 244 -27.04 4.03 -21.52
N GLY A 245 -28.25 3.57 -21.22
CA GLY A 245 -29.41 3.69 -22.11
C GLY A 245 -29.80 5.15 -22.39
N GLY A 246 -29.65 6.05 -21.41
CA GLY A 246 -29.85 7.49 -21.59
C GLY A 246 -28.64 8.21 -22.22
N SER A 247 -27.43 7.67 -22.03
CA SER A 247 -26.20 8.36 -22.42
C SER A 247 -25.81 8.31 -23.89
N GLY A 248 -26.31 7.32 -24.66
CA GLY A 248 -25.88 7.08 -26.04
C GLY A 248 -24.38 6.79 -26.15
N ILE A 249 -23.79 6.14 -25.13
CA ILE A 249 -22.40 5.68 -25.13
C ILE A 249 -22.35 4.32 -25.82
N SER A 250 -21.44 4.17 -26.78
CA SER A 250 -21.14 2.89 -27.44
C SER A 250 -19.65 2.56 -27.32
N ASN A 251 -19.30 1.30 -27.59
CA ASN A 251 -17.92 0.80 -27.53
C ASN A 251 -16.95 1.67 -28.32
N GLY A 252 -15.84 2.05 -27.68
CA GLY A 252 -14.75 2.78 -28.32
C GLY A 252 -14.88 4.31 -28.34
N GLN A 253 -15.90 4.90 -27.70
CA GLN A 253 -15.96 6.35 -27.48
C GLN A 253 -14.96 6.80 -26.39
N GLY A 254 -13.68 6.81 -26.73
CA GLY A 254 -12.64 7.54 -26.01
C GLY A 254 -12.51 8.95 -26.56
N GLY A 255 -13.50 9.80 -26.30
CA GLY A 255 -13.42 11.23 -26.60
C GLY A 255 -12.72 11.97 -25.47
N SER A 256 -11.81 12.87 -25.82
CA SER A 256 -11.25 13.85 -24.87
C SER A 256 -12.38 14.76 -24.38
N LEU A 257 -13.02 14.41 -23.27
CA LEU A 257 -14.03 15.25 -22.61
C LEU A 257 -13.30 16.36 -21.85
N THR A 258 -12.96 17.44 -22.55
CA THR A 258 -12.21 18.59 -22.00
C THR A 258 -13.08 19.60 -21.28
N ASN A 259 -14.40 19.42 -21.30
CA ASN A 259 -15.32 20.35 -20.63
C ASN A 259 -15.82 19.70 -19.34
N LEU A 260 -15.09 19.95 -18.26
CA LEU A 260 -15.59 19.68 -16.92
C LEU A 260 -16.88 20.50 -16.72
N PRO A 261 -18.00 19.90 -16.27
CA PRO A 261 -19.12 20.65 -15.74
C PRO A 261 -18.61 21.61 -14.66
N PRO A 262 -19.23 22.80 -14.49
CA PRO A 262 -18.83 23.72 -13.43
C PRO A 262 -18.79 22.96 -12.10
N HIS A 263 -17.68 23.15 -11.40
CA HIS A 263 -17.37 22.53 -10.12
C HIS A 263 -18.45 22.93 -9.10
N ASN A 264 -19.54 22.16 -9.02
CA ASN A 264 -20.35 22.13 -7.81
C ASN A 264 -19.59 21.25 -6.83
N THR A 265 -18.63 21.86 -6.14
CA THR A 265 -18.06 21.30 -4.92
C THR A 265 -19.24 20.76 -4.09
N PRO A 266 -19.24 19.48 -3.67
CA PRO A 266 -20.20 19.03 -2.68
C PRO A 266 -20.08 19.98 -1.48
N VAL A 267 -21.17 20.64 -1.13
CA VAL A 267 -21.27 21.37 0.13
C VAL A 267 -20.84 20.37 1.21
N PRO A 268 -19.80 20.66 2.01
CA PRO A 268 -19.36 19.73 3.04
C PRO A 268 -20.56 19.43 3.93
N THR A 269 -20.94 18.14 3.98
CA THR A 269 -21.96 17.66 4.90
C THR A 269 -21.61 18.17 6.29
N PRO A 270 -22.50 18.89 6.99
CA PRO A 270 -22.21 19.33 8.34
C PRO A 270 -21.89 18.09 9.17
N LYS A 271 -20.66 18.06 9.69
CA LYS A 271 -20.19 17.06 10.65
C LYS A 271 -21.27 16.94 11.74
N PRO A 272 -21.74 15.74 12.10
CA PRO A 272 -22.73 15.61 13.15
C PRO A 272 -22.18 16.27 14.41
N GLU A 273 -22.86 17.33 14.81
CA GLU A 273 -22.61 18.05 16.05
C GLU A 273 -22.79 17.03 17.17
N LYS A 274 -21.74 16.85 17.99
CA LYS A 274 -21.83 16.01 19.19
C LYS A 274 -22.84 16.68 20.11
N THR A 275 -24.09 16.26 20.04
CA THR A 275 -25.08 16.57 21.05
C THR A 275 -24.65 15.85 22.32
N ASN A 276 -24.23 16.64 23.31
CA ASN A 276 -24.04 16.17 24.67
C ASN A 276 -25.35 15.55 25.16
N PRO A 277 -25.35 14.39 25.84
CA PRO A 277 -26.55 13.83 26.43
C PRO A 277 -27.11 14.82 27.45
N THR A 278 -28.31 15.33 27.20
CA THR A 278 -29.07 16.09 28.20
C THR A 278 -29.53 15.10 29.27
N GLU A 279 -29.20 15.38 30.52
CA GLU A 279 -29.70 14.67 31.71
C GLU A 279 -31.23 14.55 31.65
N PHE A 280 -31.71 13.31 31.54
CA PHE A 280 -33.10 12.98 31.87
C PHE A 280 -33.21 12.98 33.40
N ILE A 281 -33.69 14.09 33.97
CA ILE A 281 -34.17 14.12 35.35
C ILE A 281 -35.48 13.34 35.38
N GLY A 282 -35.45 12.12 35.93
CA GLY A 282 -36.63 11.34 36.25
C GLY A 282 -37.45 12.05 37.32
N LYS A 283 -38.70 12.42 36.99
CA LYS A 283 -39.71 12.79 37.99
C LYS A 283 -40.42 11.53 38.46
N ASP A 284 -40.27 11.27 39.75
CA ASP A 284 -40.97 10.26 40.54
C ASP A 284 -42.47 10.62 40.67
N PRO A 285 -43.41 9.71 40.33
CA PRO A 285 -44.84 9.99 40.42
C PRO A 285 -45.46 9.39 41.69
N THR A 286 -45.35 10.09 42.82
CA THR A 286 -46.27 9.86 43.96
C THR A 286 -46.46 11.13 44.79
N ALA A 287 -47.58 11.83 44.57
CA ALA A 287 -48.43 12.43 45.61
C ALA A 287 -49.59 13.23 44.96
N GLN A 288 -50.81 12.74 45.15
CA GLN A 288 -52.01 13.57 45.33
C GLN A 288 -52.27 13.69 46.84
N PRO A 289 -53.08 14.65 47.32
CA PRO A 289 -53.53 15.91 46.71
C PRO A 289 -52.85 17.15 47.31
#